data_AF-A0A7Y3CHZ8-F1
#
_entry.id   AF-A0A7Y3CHZ8-F1
#
_cell.length_a   1.000
_cell.length_b   1.000
_cell.length_c   1.000
_cell.angle_alpha   90.00
_cell.angle_beta   90.00
_cell.angle_gamma   90.00
#
_symmetry.space_group_name_H-M   'P 1'
#
loop_
_entity.id
_entity.type
_entity.pdbx_description
1 polymer ?
#
loop_
_entity_poly.entity_id
_entity_poly.type
_entity_poly.pdbx_seq_one_letter_code
_entity_poly.pdbx_strand_id
1 'polypeptide(L)' 'MCQYEIKNENGNHVDETIIRRYYGNFWKFVMDRLHHDHDGYLLTIHDQDSRFLVYRVLDS' A
#
# COMPACT_ATOMS: atom_id res chain seq x y z
N MET A 1 -9.17 -1.36 -12.49
CA MET A 1 -9.11 -1.37 -11.02
C MET A 1 -7.65 -1.51 -10.66
N CYS A 2 -7.08 -0.56 -9.91
CA CYS A 2 -5.65 -0.54 -9.64
C CYS A 2 -5.23 -1.80 -8.86
N GLN A 3 -4.05 -2.33 -9.18
CA GLN A 3 -3.41 -3.35 -8.37
C GLN A 3 -2.45 -2.68 -7.38
N TYR A 4 -2.30 -3.29 -6.20
CA TYR A 4 -1.46 -2.76 -5.14
C TYR A 4 -0.51 -3.82 -4.62
N GLU A 5 0.64 -3.36 -4.17
CA GLU A 5 1.69 -4.16 -3.57
C GLU A 5 2.01 -3.56 -2.20
N ILE A 6 2.04 -4.40 -1.17
CA ILE A 6 2.45 -3.99 0.17
C ILE A 6 3.70 -4.76 0.53
N LYS A 7 4.74 -4.04 0.95
CA LYS A 7 6.03 -4.61 1.35
C LYS A 7 6.33 -4.24 2.79
N ASN A 8 6.90 -5.16 3.56
CA ASN A 8 7.49 -4.80 4.85
C ASN A 8 8.86 -4.13 4.66
N GLU A 9 9.47 -3.74 5.77
CA GLU A 9 10.79 -3.10 5.81
C GLU A 9 11.93 -3.92 5.19
N ASN A 10 11.77 -5.25 5.11
CA ASN A 10 12.72 -6.16 4.48
C ASN A 10 12.46 -6.33 2.97
N GLY A 11 11.46 -5.64 2.41
CA GLY A 11 11.06 -5.75 1.01
C GLY A 11 10.16 -6.95 0.69
N ASN A 12 9.76 -7.74 1.70
CA ASN A 12 8.91 -8.91 1.50
C ASN A 12 7.46 -8.50 1.32
N HIS A 13 6.76 -9.16 0.39
CA HIS A 13 5.33 -8.96 0.21
C HIS A 13 4.56 -9.34 1.47
N VAL A 14 3.60 -8.49 1.83
CA VAL A 14 2.65 -8.73 2.90
C VAL A 14 1.22 -8.59 2.39
N ASP A 15 0.31 -9.28 3.06
CA ASP A 15 -1.09 -9.35 2.68
C ASP A 15 -1.84 -8.02 2.91
N GLU A 16 -2.90 -7.79 2.13
CA GLU A 16 -3.77 -6.61 2.22
C GLU A 16 -4.45 -6.45 3.60
N THR A 17 -4.47 -7.50 4.44
CA THR A 17 -5.00 -7.45 5.81
C THR A 17 -4.39 -6.32 6.62
N ILE A 18 -3.12 -5.98 6.42
CA ILE A 18 -2.49 -4.86 7.15
C ILE A 18 -3.17 -3.53 6.83
N ILE A 19 -3.38 -3.22 5.55
CA ILE A 19 -4.00 -1.95 5.15
C ILE A 19 -5.50 -1.91 5.47
N ARG A 20 -6.17 -3.07 5.44
CA ARG A 20 -7.56 -3.22 5.89
C ARG A 20 -7.73 -2.92 7.37
N ARG A 21 -6.73 -3.16 8.22
CA ARG A 21 -6.82 -2.80 9.65
C ARG A 21 -6.95 -1.29 9.87
N TYR A 22 -6.38 -0.46 8.99
CA TYR A 22 -6.40 1.00 9.13
C TYR A 22 -7.54 1.67 8.36
N TYR A 23 -7.81 1.21 7.14
CA TYR A 23 -8.76 1.86 6.24
C TYR A 23 -10.03 1.02 5.99
N GLY A 24 -10.15 -0.13 6.64
CA GLY A 24 -11.28 -1.04 6.50
C GLY A 24 -11.48 -1.54 5.07
N ASN A 25 -12.71 -1.86 4.70
CA ASN A 25 -13.06 -2.33 3.36
C ASN A 25 -12.95 -1.22 2.28
N PHE A 26 -12.83 0.04 2.69
CA PHE A 26 -12.71 1.18 1.78
C PHE A 26 -11.26 1.50 1.38
N TRP A 27 -10.29 0.70 1.83
CA TRP A 27 -8.88 1.01 1.61
C TRP A 27 -8.52 1.19 0.13
N LYS A 28 -9.05 0.36 -0.78
CA LYS A 28 -8.80 0.49 -2.24
C LYS A 28 -9.26 1.85 -2.76
N PHE A 29 -10.45 2.29 -2.34
CA PHE A 29 -10.98 3.60 -2.70
C PHE A 29 -10.13 4.76 -2.20
N VAL A 30 -9.52 4.63 -1.02
CA VAL A 30 -8.56 5.62 -0.50
C VAL A 30 -7.28 5.61 -1.34
N MET A 31 -6.71 4.43 -1.62
CA MET A 31 -5.47 4.30 -2.40
C MET A 31 -5.63 4.71 -3.87
N ASP A 32 -6.80 4.52 -4.46
CA ASP A 32 -7.12 4.97 -5.82
C ASP A 32 -7.01 6.50 -5.96
N ARG A 33 -7.27 7.24 -4.89
CA ARG A 33 -7.22 8.71 -4.86
C ARG A 33 -5.83 9.28 -4.62
N LEU A 34 -4.89 8.48 -4.13
CA LEU A 34 -3.49 8.89 -3.98
C LEU A 34 -2.84 8.86 -5.37
N HIS A 35 -2.37 10.02 -5.84
CA HIS A 35 -1.81 10.17 -7.19
C HIS A 35 -0.28 10.34 -7.10
N HIS A 36 0.44 9.29 -7.45
CA HIS A 36 1.91 9.27 -7.51
C HIS A 36 2.34 8.48 -8.75
N ASP A 37 2.56 9.18 -9.87
CA ASP A 37 2.74 8.55 -11.19
C ASP A 37 4.19 8.13 -11.49
N HIS A 38 5.14 8.47 -10.60
CA HIS A 38 6.57 8.31 -10.90
C HIS A 38 7.15 6.95 -10.54
N ASP A 39 6.76 6.39 -9.39
CA ASP A 39 7.30 5.14 -8.84
C ASP A 39 6.21 4.24 -8.25
N GLY A 40 4.94 4.67 -8.36
CA GLY A 40 3.79 3.97 -7.78
C GLY A 40 3.72 4.01 -6.26
N TYR A 41 4.67 4.63 -5.55
CA TYR A 41 4.63 4.72 -4.09
C TYR A 41 3.43 5.56 -3.64
N LEU A 42 2.65 5.04 -2.68
CA LEU A 42 1.47 5.74 -2.17
C LEU A 42 1.68 6.27 -0.76
N LEU A 43 2.06 5.39 0.18
CA LEU A 43 2.24 5.75 1.57
C LEU A 43 3.08 4.73 2.33
N THR A 44 3.49 5.13 3.53
CA THR A 44 4.11 4.26 4.52
C THR A 44 3.20 4.15 5.75
N ILE A 45 2.94 2.92 6.21
CA ILE A 45 2.27 2.63 7.47
C ILE A 45 3.34 2.28 8.51
N HIS A 46 3.30 2.96 9.65
CA HIS A 46 4.09 2.62 10.82
C HIS A 46 3.18 1.94 11.84
N ASP A 47 3.49 0.69 12.18
CA ASP A 47 2.76 -0.10 13.17
C ASP A 47 3.74 -0.68 14.18
N GLN A 48 3.70 -0.18 15.41
CA GLN A 48 4.66 -0.57 16.46
C GLN A 48 6.11 -0.42 15.93
N ASP A 49 6.85 -1.53 15.85
CA ASP A 49 8.23 -1.61 15.37
C ASP A 49 8.33 -2.00 13.88
N SER A 50 7.21 -2.06 13.16
CA SER A 50 7.16 -2.45 11.75
C SER A 50 6.85 -1.28 10.83
N ARG A 51 7.50 -1.28 9.68
CA ARG A 51 7.20 -0.36 8.57
C ARG A 51 6.67 -1.11 7.36
N PHE A 52 5.56 -0.64 6.81
CA PHE A 52 4.95 -1.18 5.59
C PHE A 52 4.85 -0.11 4.51
N LEU A 53 5.37 -0.43 3.34
CA LEU A 53 5.35 0.43 2.16
C LEU A 53 4.22 -0.03 1.24
N VAL A 54 3.37 0.89 0.81
CA VAL A 54 2.24 0.61 -0.08
C VAL A 54 2.52 1.23 -1.44
N TYR A 55 2.44 0.41 -2.48
CA TYR A 55 2.64 0.80 -3.87
C TYR A 55 1.40 0.47 -4.70
N ARG A 56 1.14 1.30 -5.72
CA ARG A 56 0.33 1.00 -6.89
C ARG A 56 1.23 0.32 -7.91
N VAL A 57 0.79 -0.82 -8.41
CA VAL A 57 1.47 -1.47 -9.54
C VAL A 57 1.19 -0.61 -10.77
N LEU A 58 2.24 -0.07 -11.37
CA LEU A 58 2.15 0.68 -12.62
C LEU A 58 2.21 -0.33 -13.77
N ASP A 59 1.16 -0.36 -14.59
CA ASP A 59 1.22 -1.07 -15.87
C ASP A 59 2.27 -0.36 -16.75
N SER A 60 3.21 -1.14 -17.28
CA SER A 60 4.33 -0.67 -18.11
C SER A 60 3.87 -0.13 -19.46
#